data_AF-A0A136JW52-F1
#
_entry.id   AF-A0A136JW52-F1
#
_cell.length_a   1.000
_cell.length_b   1.000
_cell.length_c   1.000
_cell.angle_alpha   90.00
_cell.angle_beta   90.00
_cell.angle_gamma   90.00
#
_symmetry.space_group_name_H-M   'P 1'
#
loop_
_entity.id
_entity.type
_entity.pdbx_description
1 polymer ?
#
loop_
_entity_poly.entity_id
_entity_poly.type
_entity_poly.pdbx_seq_one_letter_code
_entity_poly.pdbx_strand_id
1 'polypeptide(L)'
;MSLEQVSANLAFGGTQGVYKHASTSTGTDMTFSVYVPSHAEGTKLPVVWYLSGLTCTHANVTEKGEFRRTCAELGLMFIAPDTSPRGEGVPDDPEGAYDFGLGAGFYVDATEAPFDRHYRMWSYVTRELPALVAANFPADMGRSRSWVTAWAAMGR
;
A
#
# COMPACT_ATOMS: atom_id res chain seq x y z
N MET A 1 11.14 -7.55 11.11
CA MET A 1 11.16 -6.91 9.78
C MET A 1 11.59 -5.46 9.99
N SER A 2 12.66 -5.00 9.36
CA SER A 2 13.12 -3.62 9.45
C SER A 2 12.32 -2.74 8.47
N LEU A 3 11.72 -1.67 8.97
CA LEU A 3 11.01 -0.67 8.17
C LEU A 3 11.98 0.48 7.86
N GLU A 4 12.27 0.72 6.58
CA GLU A 4 13.12 1.81 6.12
C GLU A 4 12.25 3.01 5.71
N GLN A 5 12.53 4.19 6.24
CA GLN A 5 11.87 5.43 5.79
C GLN A 5 12.62 5.99 4.57
N VAL A 6 11.96 5.96 3.42
CA VAL A 6 12.49 6.45 2.14
C VAL A 6 12.34 7.97 2.02
N SER A 7 11.19 8.50 2.43
CA SER A 7 10.96 9.95 2.46
C SER A 7 9.91 10.32 3.50
N ALA A 8 9.91 11.59 3.94
CA ALA A 8 8.87 12.18 4.77
C ALA A 8 8.69 13.66 4.44
N ASN A 9 7.44 14.09 4.29
CA ASN A 9 7.07 15.46 3.98
C ASN A 9 5.93 15.91 4.90
N LEU A 10 6.02 17.14 5.43
CA LEU A 10 4.93 17.75 6.17
C LEU A 10 3.80 18.17 5.22
N ALA A 11 2.55 17.86 5.58
CA ALA A 11 1.39 18.24 4.78
C ALA A 11 0.13 18.33 5.66
N PHE A 12 -0.58 19.46 5.58
CA PHE A 12 -1.83 19.71 6.33
C PHE A 12 -1.71 19.41 7.84
N GLY A 13 -0.58 19.78 8.46
CA GLY A 13 -0.31 19.52 9.87
C GLY A 13 0.07 18.07 10.22
N GLY A 14 0.00 17.14 9.26
CA GLY A 14 0.45 15.77 9.38
C GLY A 14 1.77 15.51 8.64
N THR A 15 2.16 14.23 8.61
CA THR A 15 3.35 13.74 7.90
C THR A 15 2.95 12.71 6.84
N GLN A 16 3.34 12.96 5.59
CA GLN A 16 3.31 12.00 4.49
C GLN A 16 4.66 11.30 4.41
N GLY A 17 4.72 10.03 4.80
CA GLY A 17 5.89 9.17 4.66
C GLY A 17 5.77 8.19 3.49
N VAL A 18 6.93 7.76 2.99
CA VAL A 18 7.10 6.59 2.11
C VAL A 18 8.07 5.65 2.79
N TYR A 19 7.71 4.38 2.88
CA TYR A 19 8.46 3.37 3.58
C TYR A 19 8.67 2.12 2.72
N LYS A 20 9.80 1.46 2.93
CA LYS A 20 10.18 0.21 2.27
C LYS A 20 10.46 -0.86 3.31
N HIS A 21 10.08 -2.10 3.03
CA HIS A 21 10.40 -3.25 3.87
C HIS A 21 10.55 -4.52 3.05
N ALA A 22 11.33 -5.48 3.57
CA ALA A 22 11.47 -6.81 2.97
C ALA A 22 10.22 -7.65 3.30
N SER A 23 9.37 -7.85 2.29
CA SER A 23 8.10 -8.57 2.41
C SER A 23 8.32 -10.08 2.35
N THR A 24 7.80 -10.78 3.35
CA THR A 24 7.79 -12.24 3.44
C THR A 24 6.71 -12.87 2.57
N SER A 25 5.59 -12.19 2.33
CA SER A 25 4.54 -12.73 1.45
C SER A 25 5.00 -12.77 0.00
N THR A 26 5.65 -11.69 -0.45
CA THR A 26 6.06 -11.53 -1.85
C THR A 26 7.50 -11.95 -2.11
N GLY A 27 8.33 -12.11 -1.08
CA GLY A 27 9.75 -12.40 -1.22
C GLY A 27 10.55 -11.27 -1.87
N THR A 28 10.04 -10.03 -1.83
CA THR A 28 10.63 -8.84 -2.46
C THR A 28 10.63 -7.66 -1.48
N ASP A 29 11.41 -6.63 -1.78
CA ASP A 29 11.19 -5.33 -1.13
C ASP A 29 9.86 -4.73 -1.60
N MET A 30 9.03 -4.27 -0.67
CA MET A 30 7.75 -3.62 -0.93
C MET A 30 7.76 -2.20 -0.40
N THR A 31 7.21 -1.28 -1.19
CA THR A 31 7.09 0.14 -0.81
C THR A 31 5.62 0.49 -0.59
N PHE A 32 5.35 1.31 0.42
CA PHE A 32 4.02 1.84 0.70
C PHE A 32 4.12 3.27 1.22
N SER A 33 3.06 4.04 1.04
CA SER A 33 2.94 5.38 1.61
C SER A 33 1.99 5.39 2.80
N VAL A 34 2.28 6.25 3.77
CA VAL A 34 1.45 6.48 4.95
C VAL A 34 1.32 7.97 5.17
N TYR A 35 0.09 8.45 5.30
CA TYR A 35 -0.18 9.77 5.85
C TYR A 35 -0.68 9.63 7.29
N VAL A 36 0.00 10.32 8.21
CA VAL A 36 -0.37 10.40 9.63
C VAL A 36 -0.74 11.86 9.94
N PRO A 37 -2.01 12.16 10.24
CA PRO A 37 -2.42 13.51 10.63
C PRO A 37 -1.87 13.90 12.01
N SER A 38 -1.91 15.20 12.32
CA SER A 38 -1.64 15.66 13.69
C SER A 38 -2.62 15.01 14.67
N HIS A 39 -2.12 14.53 15.80
CA HIS A 39 -2.91 13.86 16.82
C HIS A 39 -2.26 14.04 18.19
N ALA A 40 -3.05 13.89 19.25
CA ALA A 40 -2.53 13.87 20.61
C ALA A 40 -1.71 12.60 20.85
N GLU A 41 -0.62 12.72 21.60
CA GLU A 41 0.26 11.60 21.96
C GLU A 41 -0.54 10.43 22.57
N GLY A 42 -0.21 9.20 22.16
CA GLY A 42 -0.90 7.98 22.61
C GLY A 42 -2.24 7.71 21.93
N THR A 43 -2.77 8.63 21.12
CA THR A 43 -4.01 8.41 20.36
C THR A 43 -3.77 7.43 19.22
N LYS A 44 -4.63 6.41 19.09
CA LYS A 44 -4.69 5.56 17.90
C LYS A 44 -5.70 6.11 16.91
N LEU A 45 -5.35 6.10 15.63
CA LEU A 45 -6.10 6.70 14.55
C LEU A 45 -6.77 5.64 13.67
N PRO A 46 -8.04 5.84 13.27
CA PRO A 46 -8.67 4.98 12.27
C PRO A 46 -7.89 4.99 10.96
N VAL A 47 -7.87 3.84 10.28
CA VAL A 47 -7.08 3.63 9.05
C VAL A 47 -8.00 3.49 7.84
N VAL A 48 -7.67 4.23 6.79
CA VAL A 48 -8.18 4.05 5.44
C VAL A 48 -7.12 3.36 4.60
N TRP A 49 -7.49 2.23 4.00
CA TRP A 49 -6.64 1.49 3.08
C TRP A 49 -7.04 1.83 1.65
N TYR A 50 -6.11 2.36 0.86
CA TYR A 50 -6.34 2.68 -0.53
C TYR A 50 -5.58 1.72 -1.43
N LEU A 51 -6.32 0.94 -2.21
CA LEU A 51 -5.78 0.00 -3.17
C LEU A 51 -5.81 0.64 -4.57
N SER A 52 -4.64 1.04 -5.05
CA SER A 52 -4.46 1.66 -6.36
C SER A 52 -4.78 0.68 -7.50
N GLY A 53 -5.21 1.22 -8.65
CA GLY A 53 -5.50 0.44 -9.85
C GLY A 53 -4.27 0.09 -10.70
N LEU A 54 -4.50 -0.47 -11.89
CA LEU A 54 -3.45 -0.90 -12.84
C LEU A 54 -2.42 0.22 -13.09
N THR A 55 -1.15 -0.18 -13.31
CA THR A 55 0.00 0.69 -13.64
C THR A 55 0.38 1.73 -12.58
N CYS A 56 -0.36 1.79 -11.47
CA CYS A 56 -0.08 2.73 -10.39
C CYS A 56 0.95 2.14 -9.41
N THR A 57 1.72 3.04 -8.80
CA THR A 57 2.51 2.78 -7.60
C THR A 57 1.84 3.45 -6.40
N HIS A 58 2.44 3.34 -5.21
CA HIS A 58 2.08 4.18 -4.05
C HIS A 58 2.10 5.68 -4.37
N ALA A 59 3.01 6.14 -5.26
CA ALA A 59 3.20 7.56 -5.56
C ALA A 59 2.00 8.19 -6.27
N ASN A 60 1.27 7.43 -7.10
CA ASN A 60 0.17 7.98 -7.91
C ASN A 60 -0.92 8.62 -7.04
N VAL A 61 -1.45 7.88 -6.06
CA VAL A 61 -2.46 8.43 -5.15
C VAL A 61 -1.84 9.42 -4.17
N THR A 62 -0.61 9.18 -3.71
CA THR A 62 0.11 10.12 -2.84
C THR A 62 0.25 11.48 -3.48
N GLU A 63 0.55 11.59 -4.77
CA GLU A 63 0.76 12.89 -5.41
C GLU A 63 -0.55 13.51 -5.91
N LYS A 64 -1.46 12.70 -6.44
CA LYS A 64 -2.62 13.18 -7.22
C LYS A 64 -3.97 12.96 -6.56
N GLY A 65 -4.03 12.21 -5.46
CA GLY A 65 -5.30 11.80 -4.84
C GLY A 65 -5.94 12.84 -3.92
N GLU A 66 -5.27 13.97 -3.66
CA GLU A 66 -5.74 15.11 -2.84
C GLU A 66 -6.36 14.74 -1.47
N PHE A 67 -6.08 13.55 -0.94
CA PHE A 67 -6.74 13.00 0.25
C PHE A 67 -6.30 13.65 1.56
N ARG A 68 -5.10 14.24 1.61
CA ARG A 68 -4.43 14.64 2.85
C ARG A 68 -5.21 15.67 3.65
N ARG A 69 -5.81 16.64 2.98
CA ARG A 69 -6.62 17.67 3.65
C ARG A 69 -7.80 17.05 4.40
N THR A 70 -8.58 16.23 3.71
CA THR A 70 -9.73 15.53 4.30
C THR A 70 -9.29 14.58 5.41
N CYS A 71 -8.18 13.86 5.23
CA CYS A 71 -7.63 12.99 6.27
C CYS A 71 -7.19 13.78 7.52
N ALA A 72 -6.62 14.97 7.35
CA ALA A 72 -6.28 15.86 8.46
C ALA A 72 -7.53 16.35 9.20
N GLU A 73 -8.55 16.81 8.46
CA GLU A 73 -9.81 17.32 9.03
C GLU A 73 -10.58 16.22 9.80
N LEU A 74 -10.52 14.97 9.33
CA LEU A 74 -11.23 13.84 9.93
C LEU A 74 -10.39 13.00 10.91
N GLY A 75 -9.10 13.28 11.06
CA GLY A 75 -8.19 12.49 11.90
C GLY A 75 -7.99 11.04 11.40
N LEU A 76 -7.93 10.85 10.08
CA LEU A 76 -7.75 9.54 9.45
C LEU A 76 -6.30 9.32 9.03
N MET A 77 -5.77 8.14 9.36
CA MET A 77 -4.56 7.65 8.68
C MET A 77 -4.92 7.11 7.29
N PHE A 78 -4.07 7.37 6.31
CA PHE A 78 -4.26 6.91 4.94
C PHE A 78 -3.05 6.10 4.49
N ILE A 79 -3.28 4.88 4.02
CA ILE A 79 -2.22 3.94 3.65
C ILE A 79 -2.44 3.47 2.22
N ALA A 80 -1.42 3.59 1.38
CA ALA A 80 -1.44 3.11 0.00
C ALA A 80 -0.22 2.20 -0.27
N PRO A 81 -0.41 0.87 -0.36
CA PRO A 81 0.64 -0.03 -0.81
C PRO A 81 0.92 0.11 -2.32
N ASP A 82 2.04 -0.47 -2.74
CA ASP A 82 2.23 -0.82 -4.14
C ASP A 82 1.18 -1.83 -4.64
N THR A 83 1.08 -1.97 -5.96
CA THR A 83 0.06 -2.79 -6.65
C THR A 83 0.53 -4.19 -7.02
N SER A 84 1.85 -4.43 -6.99
CA SER A 84 2.48 -5.72 -7.27
C SER A 84 3.84 -5.82 -6.58
N PRO A 85 4.42 -7.03 -6.44
CA PRO A 85 5.86 -7.18 -6.22
C PRO A 85 6.68 -6.46 -7.30
N ARG A 86 7.91 -6.08 -6.96
CA ARG A 86 8.89 -5.46 -7.87
C ARG A 86 10.29 -5.98 -7.56
N GLY A 87 11.17 -6.00 -8.55
CA GLY A 87 12.58 -6.38 -8.39
C GLY A 87 13.08 -7.33 -9.48
N GLU A 88 14.38 -7.58 -9.48
CA GLU A 88 15.00 -8.56 -10.37
C GLU A 88 14.42 -9.96 -10.11
N GLY A 89 14.04 -10.67 -11.18
CA GLY A 89 13.50 -12.03 -11.09
C GLY A 89 12.00 -12.13 -10.78
N VAL A 90 11.31 -11.00 -10.55
CA VAL A 90 9.84 -11.00 -10.48
C VAL A 90 9.29 -11.17 -11.90
N PRO A 91 8.43 -12.17 -12.16
CA PRO A 91 7.88 -12.38 -13.48
C PRO A 91 6.97 -11.22 -13.88
N ASP A 92 7.04 -10.82 -15.13
CA ASP A 92 6.18 -9.82 -15.76
C ASP A 92 5.41 -10.46 -16.92
N ASP A 93 4.48 -9.74 -17.52
CA ASP A 93 3.77 -10.22 -18.71
C ASP A 93 4.76 -10.48 -19.86
N PRO A 94 4.83 -11.72 -20.40
CA PRO A 94 5.64 -12.03 -21.57
C PRO A 94 5.31 -11.18 -22.81
N GLU A 95 4.06 -10.71 -22.92
CA GLU A 95 3.60 -9.86 -24.03
C GLU A 95 3.77 -8.36 -23.73
N GLY A 96 4.21 -8.00 -22.53
CA GLY A 96 4.41 -6.62 -22.09
C GLY A 96 3.10 -5.82 -22.00
N ALA A 97 1.95 -6.48 -21.85
CA ALA A 97 0.69 -5.81 -21.64
C ALA A 97 0.68 -5.13 -20.26
N TYR A 98 0.02 -3.98 -20.20
CA TYR A 98 -0.03 -3.15 -19.00
C TYR A 98 -1.00 -3.68 -17.93
N ASP A 99 -1.83 -4.67 -18.29
CA ASP A 99 -2.92 -5.22 -17.48
C ASP A 99 -2.59 -6.59 -16.87
N PHE A 100 -1.36 -7.06 -17.00
CA PHE A 100 -0.89 -8.31 -16.42
C PHE A 100 0.55 -8.17 -15.90
N GLY A 101 0.90 -8.86 -14.81
CA GLY A 101 2.24 -8.77 -14.22
C GLY A 101 2.50 -7.49 -13.39
N LEU A 102 3.60 -6.80 -13.66
CA LEU A 102 4.08 -5.66 -12.86
C LEU A 102 3.11 -4.48 -12.96
N GLY A 103 2.65 -3.98 -11.81
CA GLY A 103 1.60 -2.96 -11.74
C GLY A 103 0.18 -3.51 -11.90
N ALA A 104 0.02 -4.83 -11.97
CA ALA A 104 -1.25 -5.53 -12.17
C ALA A 104 -1.34 -6.80 -11.31
N GLY A 105 -1.09 -6.69 -9.99
CA GLY A 105 -1.14 -7.84 -9.09
C GLY A 105 -2.54 -8.33 -8.70
N PHE A 106 -3.60 -7.62 -9.11
CA PHE A 106 -5.03 -7.89 -8.85
C PHE A 106 -5.44 -8.15 -7.38
N TYR A 107 -4.53 -7.94 -6.42
CA TYR A 107 -4.73 -8.26 -5.01
C TYR A 107 -5.14 -9.71 -4.73
N VAL A 108 -4.60 -10.64 -5.53
CA VAL A 108 -4.79 -12.09 -5.34
C VAL A 108 -3.51 -12.76 -4.82
N ASP A 109 -3.64 -14.01 -4.38
CA ASP A 109 -2.51 -14.93 -4.23
C ASP A 109 -2.47 -15.84 -5.46
N ALA A 110 -1.49 -15.65 -6.34
CA ALA A 110 -1.31 -16.46 -7.53
C ALA A 110 -0.96 -17.91 -7.18
N THR A 111 -1.49 -18.86 -7.94
CA THR A 111 -1.22 -20.30 -7.77
C THR A 111 -0.41 -20.90 -8.91
N GLU A 112 -0.34 -20.21 -10.05
CA GLU A 112 0.31 -20.72 -11.25
C GLU A 112 1.73 -20.17 -11.38
N ALA A 113 2.66 -21.05 -11.76
CA ALA A 113 4.02 -20.65 -12.07
C ALA A 113 4.07 -19.79 -13.35
N PRO A 114 4.99 -18.80 -13.44
CA PRO A 114 5.99 -18.44 -12.44
C PRO A 114 5.50 -17.46 -11.35
N PHE A 115 4.23 -17.01 -11.41
CA PHE A 115 3.70 -15.93 -10.58
C PHE A 115 3.49 -16.32 -9.12
N ASP A 116 3.20 -17.59 -8.85
CA ASP A 116 3.05 -18.19 -7.51
C ASP A 116 4.17 -17.87 -6.52
N ARG A 117 5.38 -17.58 -7.02
CA ARG A 117 6.56 -17.21 -6.21
C ARG A 117 6.47 -15.86 -5.53
N HIS A 118 5.88 -14.86 -6.20
CA HIS A 118 5.95 -13.45 -5.75
C HIS A 118 4.59 -12.77 -5.64
N TYR A 119 3.60 -13.19 -6.43
CA TYR A 119 2.30 -12.52 -6.54
C TYR A 119 1.36 -12.98 -5.43
N ARG A 120 1.75 -12.73 -4.18
CA ARG A 120 0.96 -13.00 -2.97
C ARG A 120 0.35 -11.73 -2.38
N MET A 121 -0.27 -10.94 -3.24
CA MET A 121 -0.76 -9.61 -2.90
C MET A 121 -1.95 -9.66 -1.95
N TRP A 122 -2.79 -10.70 -2.00
CA TRP A 122 -3.86 -10.89 -1.02
C TRP A 122 -3.29 -11.09 0.39
N SER A 123 -2.35 -12.03 0.54
CA SER A 123 -1.67 -12.27 1.82
C SER A 123 -0.93 -11.03 2.31
N TYR A 124 -0.28 -10.30 1.40
CA TYR A 124 0.40 -9.05 1.71
C TYR A 124 -0.54 -7.99 2.31
N VAL A 125 -1.62 -7.64 1.59
CA VAL A 125 -2.51 -6.54 2.01
C VAL A 125 -3.41 -6.91 3.18
N THR A 126 -3.78 -8.18 3.35
CA THR A 126 -4.72 -8.59 4.40
C THR A 126 -4.06 -9.03 5.70
N ARG A 127 -2.78 -9.39 5.69
CA ARG A 127 -2.08 -9.94 6.87
C ARG A 127 -0.78 -9.22 7.17
N GLU A 128 0.16 -9.24 6.24
CA GLU A 128 1.53 -8.76 6.50
C GLU A 128 1.58 -7.24 6.71
N LEU A 129 1.05 -6.47 5.75
CA LEU A 129 1.09 -5.01 5.83
C LEU A 129 0.25 -4.47 7.00
N PRO A 130 -0.96 -4.97 7.29
CA PRO A 130 -1.69 -4.59 8.51
C PRO A 130 -0.91 -4.85 9.81
N ALA A 131 -0.22 -5.99 9.92
CA ALA A 131 0.60 -6.29 11.09
C ALA A 131 1.81 -5.34 11.20
N LEU A 132 2.47 -5.06 10.08
CA LEU A 132 3.58 -4.10 10.01
C LEU A 132 3.11 -2.70 10.42
N VAL A 133 1.95 -2.25 9.93
CA VAL A 133 1.38 -0.94 10.26
C VAL A 133 1.04 -0.85 11.74
N ALA A 134 0.39 -1.87 12.30
CA ALA A 134 0.02 -1.92 13.71
C ALA A 134 1.24 -1.83 14.65
N ALA A 135 2.38 -2.36 14.21
CA ALA A 135 3.61 -2.38 15.00
C ALA A 135 4.40 -1.05 14.95
N ASN A 136 4.24 -0.26 13.89
CA ASN A 136 5.12 0.89 13.61
C ASN A 136 4.41 2.26 13.60
N PHE A 137 3.08 2.28 13.56
CA PHE A 137 2.30 3.52 13.45
C PHE A 137 1.17 3.56 14.50
N PRO A 138 0.64 4.74 14.85
CA PRO A 138 -0.46 4.90 15.80
C PRO A 138 -1.81 4.47 15.18
N ALA A 139 -1.88 3.27 14.63
CA ALA A 139 -3.06 2.76 13.93
C ALA A 139 -4.04 2.06 14.88
N ASP A 140 -5.33 2.40 14.75
CA ASP A 140 -6.43 1.66 15.35
C ASP A 140 -6.90 0.56 14.38
N MET A 141 -6.33 -0.63 14.56
CA MET A 141 -6.67 -1.80 13.75
C MET A 141 -8.11 -2.30 14.01
N GLY A 142 -8.73 -1.96 15.14
CA GLY A 142 -10.15 -2.26 15.42
C GLY A 142 -11.12 -1.36 14.64
N ARG A 143 -10.64 -0.22 14.17
CA ARG A 143 -11.38 0.74 13.32
C ARG A 143 -10.85 0.84 11.89
N SER A 144 -10.16 -0.20 11.41
CA SER A 144 -9.79 -0.35 10.00
C SER A 144 -10.99 -0.86 9.18
N ARG A 145 -11.97 0.02 8.91
CA ARG A 145 -13.25 -0.38 8.29
C ARG A 145 -13.43 -0.01 6.82
N SER A 146 -12.46 0.68 6.20
CA SER A 146 -12.63 1.19 4.83
C SER A 146 -11.47 0.78 3.93
N TRP A 147 -11.74 -0.22 3.07
CA TRP A 147 -10.96 -0.47 1.87
C TRP A 147 -11.57 0.38 0.75
N VAL A 148 -10.79 1.32 0.23
CA VAL A 148 -11.16 2.11 -0.95
C VAL A 148 -10.36 1.54 -2.11
N THR A 149 -11.02 0.85 -3.03
CA THR A 149 -10.41 0.40 -4.28
C THR A 149 -10.65 1.45 -5.35
N ALA A 150 -9.59 1.95 -5.99
CA ALA A 150 -9.73 2.71 -7.22
C ALA A 150 -9.90 1.73 -8.40
N TRP A 151 -11.15 1.46 -8.75
CA TRP A 151 -11.53 0.56 -9.83
C TRP A 151 -11.23 1.20 -11.20
N ALA A 152 -10.01 1.02 -11.70
CA ALA A 152 -9.69 1.28 -13.12
C ALA A 152 -9.51 -0.01 -13.94
N ALA A 153 -9.45 -1.18 -13.28
CA ALA A 153 -8.97 -2.42 -13.91
C ALA A 153 -10.06 -3.37 -14.45
N MET A 154 -11.27 -3.36 -13.88
CA MET A 154 -12.29 -4.38 -14.18
C MET A 154 -13.41 -3.80 -15.04
N GLY A 155 -13.02 -3.19 -16.17
CA GLY A 155 -13.91 -2.53 -17.12
C GLY A 155 -13.68 -3.00 -18.55
N ARG A 156 -13.65 -4.31 -18.78
CA ARG A 156 -14.06 -4.96 -20.04
C ARG A 156 -14.68 -6.31 -19.74
#